data_AF-A0A382HYD0-F1
#
_entry.id   AF-A0A382HYD0-F1
#
_cell.length_a   1.000
_cell.length_b   1.000
_cell.length_c   1.000
_cell.angle_alpha   90.00
_cell.angle_beta   90.00
_cell.angle_gamma   90.00
#
_symmetry.space_group_name_H-M   'P 1'
#
loop_
_entity.id
_entity.type
_entity.pdbx_description
1 polymer ?
#
loop_
_entity_poly.entity_id
_entity_poly.type
_entity_poly.pdbx_seq_one_letter_code
_entity_poly.pdbx_strand_id
1 'polypeptide(L)'
;MLFRRLIMDDAGSRVFLPLLIVVAVCAPVLNLVVPESSAFHVSTFTITLLGKYLSYALLAVAIDLIWGYCGILSLGHGAFFALGGYAMGMHLMRQIGDRGVYGNPLLPDFMVFLNWETLPWFWYGLDQFWFACLMVLLIPGLVAFIFGWLAFRSRVTGVYFAIISQALTYALMLAFFRNEM
;
A
#
# COMPACT_ATOMS: atom_id res chain seq x y z
N MET A 1 24.07 10.76 -10.76
CA MET A 1 23.96 12.17 -11.20
C MET A 1 22.54 12.71 -11.09
N LEU A 2 21.50 11.98 -11.50
CA LEU A 2 20.09 12.40 -11.39
C LEU A 2 19.64 12.65 -9.94
N PHE A 3 19.96 11.73 -9.02
CA PHE A 3 19.62 11.81 -7.59
C PHE A 3 20.17 13.06 -6.90
N ARG A 4 21.39 13.49 -7.27
CA ARG A 4 22.05 14.66 -6.69
C ARG A 4 21.35 15.96 -7.13
N ARG A 5 20.97 16.06 -8.42
CA ARG A 5 20.24 17.22 -8.95
C ARG A 5 18.84 17.34 -8.36
N LEU A 6 18.08 16.25 -8.31
CA LEU A 6 16.71 16.26 -7.78
C LEU A 6 16.63 16.60 -6.28
N ILE A 7 17.59 16.13 -5.48
CA ILE A 7 17.55 16.33 -4.01
C ILE A 7 18.32 17.57 -3.56
N MET A 8 19.43 17.93 -4.21
CA MET A 8 20.31 19.00 -3.72
C MET A 8 20.06 20.38 -4.37
N ASP A 9 19.45 20.44 -5.55
CA ASP A 9 19.28 21.73 -6.26
C ASP A 9 17.96 22.44 -5.88
N ASP A 10 16.95 21.72 -5.39
CA ASP A 10 15.68 22.31 -4.95
C ASP A 10 15.66 22.60 -3.44
N ALA A 11 15.32 23.84 -3.06
CA ALA A 11 15.22 24.24 -1.65
C ALA A 11 14.06 23.54 -0.93
N GLY A 12 12.95 23.28 -1.61
CA GLY A 12 11.79 22.60 -1.03
C GLY A 12 12.11 21.16 -0.65
N SER A 13 12.66 20.40 -1.60
CA SER A 13 13.02 18.98 -1.42
C SER A 13 14.05 18.75 -0.32
N ARG A 14 15.02 19.67 -0.16
CA ARG A 14 16.04 19.61 0.91
C ARG A 14 15.46 19.72 2.32
N VAL A 15 14.35 20.42 2.50
CA VAL A 15 13.70 20.56 3.81
C VAL A 15 12.64 19.48 4.00
N PHE A 16 11.85 19.22 2.96
CA PHE A 16 10.73 18.28 3.01
C PHE A 16 11.18 16.83 3.27
N LEU A 17 12.19 16.32 2.55
CA LEU A 17 12.61 14.92 2.67
C LEU A 17 13.16 14.57 4.07
N PRO A 18 14.08 15.36 4.67
CA PRO A 18 14.52 15.10 6.04
C PRO A 18 13.38 15.22 7.05
N LEU A 19 12.50 16.22 6.90
CA LEU A 19 11.36 16.38 7.80
C LEU A 19 10.42 15.18 7.73
N LEU A 20 10.13 14.68 6.52
CA LEU A 20 9.32 13.48 6.32
C LEU A 20 9.93 12.25 7.01
N ILE A 21 11.24 12.04 6.85
CA ILE A 21 11.96 10.92 7.50
C ILE A 21 11.90 11.06 9.02
N VAL A 22 12.16 12.26 9.54
CA VAL A 22 12.10 12.55 10.99
C VAL A 22 10.70 12.23 11.52
N VAL A 23 9.65 12.72 10.87
CA VAL A 23 8.27 12.43 11.32
C VAL A 23 7.94 10.94 11.22
N ALA A 24 8.32 10.28 10.12
CA ALA A 24 8.04 8.86 9.88
C ALA A 24 8.74 7.92 10.89
N VAL A 25 9.89 8.32 11.43
CA VAL A 25 10.64 7.54 12.44
C VAL A 25 10.28 7.97 13.86
N CYS A 26 10.29 9.27 14.14
CA CYS A 26 10.05 9.77 15.49
C CYS A 26 8.63 9.50 15.97
N ALA A 27 7.60 9.60 15.11
CA ALA A 27 6.23 9.39 15.57
C ALA A 27 6.01 7.95 16.09
N PRO A 28 6.36 6.86 15.36
CA PRO A 28 6.27 5.50 15.91
C PRO A 28 7.15 5.27 17.15
N VAL A 29 8.36 5.85 17.18
CA VAL A 29 9.25 5.72 18.36
C VAL A 29 8.63 6.36 19.60
N LEU A 30 8.06 7.56 19.45
CA LEU A 30 7.36 8.24 20.55
C LEU A 30 6.10 7.48 20.98
N ASN A 31 5.42 6.80 20.07
CA ASN A 31 4.28 5.93 20.42
C ASN A 31 4.71 4.69 21.23
N LEU A 32 5.84 4.06 20.88
CA LEU A 32 6.28 2.80 21.48
C LEU A 32 7.09 2.97 22.78
N VAL A 33 7.92 4.02 22.87
CA VAL A 33 8.91 4.16 23.96
C VAL A 33 8.43 5.10 25.06
N VAL A 34 7.66 6.13 24.72
CA VAL A 34 7.25 7.15 25.70
C VAL A 34 6.00 6.69 26.44
N PRO A 35 5.98 6.73 27.79
CA PRO A 35 4.80 6.38 28.57
C PRO A 35 3.58 7.25 28.24
N GLU A 36 2.38 6.67 28.27
CA GLU A 36 1.12 7.36 27.94
C GLU A 36 0.84 8.61 28.80
N SER A 37 1.41 8.70 30.01
CA SER A 37 1.27 9.85 30.91
C SER A 37 2.11 11.06 30.51
N SER A 38 3.05 10.91 29.59
CA SER A 38 3.94 12.00 29.15
C SER A 38 3.26 12.87 28.08
N ALA A 39 3.49 14.18 28.14
CA ALA A 39 3.03 15.13 27.11
C ALA A 39 3.60 14.85 25.70
N PHE A 40 4.70 14.09 25.61
CA PHE A 40 5.34 13.72 24.34
C PHE A 40 4.87 12.37 23.78
N HIS A 41 3.96 11.67 24.45
CA HIS A 41 3.42 10.42 23.95
C HIS A 41 2.55 10.67 22.71
N VAL A 42 2.87 9.97 21.62
CA VAL A 42 2.06 10.00 20.41
C VAL A 42 1.08 8.84 20.48
N SER A 43 -0.22 9.12 20.54
CA SER A 43 -1.24 8.08 20.64
C SER A 43 -1.32 7.21 19.38
N THR A 44 -1.74 5.96 19.54
CA THR A 44 -1.96 5.04 18.42
C THR A 44 -2.95 5.60 17.40
N PHE A 45 -3.98 6.32 17.86
CA PHE A 45 -4.92 7.04 16.98
C PHE A 45 -4.20 8.02 16.06
N THR A 46 -3.25 8.80 16.59
CA THR A 46 -2.47 9.78 15.81
C THR A 46 -1.59 9.06 14.80
N ILE A 47 -0.97 7.93 15.16
CA ILE A 47 -0.19 7.10 14.24
C ILE A 47 -1.06 6.58 13.09
N THR A 48 -2.25 6.05 13.39
CA THR A 48 -3.18 5.57 12.37
C THR A 48 -3.62 6.71 11.43
N LEU A 49 -3.90 7.89 11.99
CA LEU A 49 -4.32 9.05 11.21
C LEU A 49 -3.17 9.58 10.32
N LEU A 50 -1.95 9.63 10.85
CA LEU A 50 -0.75 9.98 10.11
C LEU A 50 -0.51 9.01 8.95
N GLY A 51 -0.59 7.70 9.20
CA GLY A 51 -0.45 6.68 8.15
C GLY A 51 -1.48 6.83 7.03
N LYS A 52 -2.73 7.17 7.39
CA LYS A 52 -3.79 7.47 6.42
C LYS A 52 -3.45 8.69 5.56
N TYR A 53 -3.02 9.80 6.17
CA TYR A 53 -2.68 11.00 5.41
C TYR A 53 -1.43 10.83 4.55
N LEU A 54 -0.41 10.11 5.03
CA LEU A 54 0.76 9.76 4.23
C LEU A 54 0.39 8.90 3.02
N SER A 55 -0.60 8.00 3.16
CA SER A 55 -1.12 7.23 2.04
C SER A 55 -1.80 8.12 0.98
N TYR A 56 -2.59 9.11 1.39
CA TYR A 56 -3.18 10.09 0.46
C TYR A 56 -2.12 10.99 -0.18
N ALA A 57 -1.09 11.38 0.57
CA ALA A 57 0.04 12.14 0.03
C ALA A 57 0.80 11.33 -1.02
N LEU A 58 1.04 10.04 -0.79
CA LEU A 58 1.67 9.15 -1.76
C LEU A 58 0.84 9.04 -3.04
N LEU A 59 -0.50 8.94 -2.92
CA LEU A 59 -1.39 8.97 -4.07
C LEU A 59 -1.29 10.28 -4.85
N ALA A 60 -1.28 11.42 -4.16
CA ALA A 60 -1.14 12.74 -4.79
C ALA A 60 0.18 12.84 -5.56
N VAL A 61 1.30 12.41 -4.96
CA VAL A 61 2.62 12.39 -5.61
C VAL A 61 2.64 11.44 -6.82
N ALA A 62 2.02 10.26 -6.72
CA ALA A 62 1.97 9.32 -7.83
C ALA A 62 1.20 9.91 -9.04
N ILE A 63 0.09 10.60 -8.80
CA ILE A 63 -0.69 11.27 -9.85
C ILE A 63 0.11 12.44 -10.45
N ASP A 64 0.78 13.24 -9.61
CA ASP A 64 1.62 14.35 -10.07
C ASP A 64 2.76 13.86 -10.98
N LEU A 65 3.42 12.76 -10.63
CA LEU A 65 4.49 12.19 -11.46
C LEU A 65 3.97 11.68 -12.82
N ILE A 66 2.82 11.01 -12.84
CA ILE A 66 2.35 10.34 -14.06
C ILE A 66 1.60 11.31 -14.98
N TRP A 67 0.71 12.11 -14.41
CA TRP A 67 -0.08 13.06 -15.18
C TRP A 67 0.60 14.43 -15.25
N GLY A 68 1.11 14.96 -14.14
CA GLY A 68 1.76 16.26 -14.09
C GLY A 68 3.10 16.29 -14.83
N TYR A 69 3.98 15.32 -14.57
CA TYR A 69 5.32 15.27 -15.18
C TYR A 69 5.35 14.49 -16.50
N CYS A 70 4.83 13.25 -16.55
CA CYS A 70 4.87 12.44 -17.78
C CYS A 70 3.78 12.81 -18.81
N GLY A 71 2.75 13.57 -18.42
CA GLY A 71 1.66 13.95 -19.32
C GLY A 71 0.70 12.80 -19.69
N ILE A 72 0.76 11.67 -18.98
CA ILE A 72 -0.08 10.50 -19.24
C ILE A 72 -1.20 10.49 -18.21
N LEU A 73 -2.44 10.65 -18.65
CA LEU A 73 -3.60 10.49 -17.77
C LEU A 73 -3.86 8.99 -17.54
N SER A 74 -3.49 8.49 -16.36
CA SER A 74 -3.93 7.18 -15.87
C SER A 74 -4.65 7.34 -14.54
N LEU A 75 -5.87 6.82 -14.49
CA LEU A 75 -6.75 6.97 -13.33
C LEU A 75 -6.88 5.64 -12.55
N GLY A 76 -6.13 4.60 -12.92
CA GLY A 76 -6.25 3.27 -12.32
C GLY A 76 -5.24 2.93 -11.21
N HIS A 77 -4.40 3.88 -10.79
CA HIS A 77 -3.28 3.61 -9.88
C HIS A 77 -3.70 3.09 -8.49
N GLY A 78 -4.87 3.51 -8.02
CA GLY A 78 -5.42 3.05 -6.74
C GLY A 78 -5.57 1.53 -6.67
N ALA A 79 -5.81 0.87 -7.81
CA ALA A 79 -5.92 -0.59 -7.88
C ALA A 79 -4.60 -1.29 -7.51
N PHE A 80 -3.47 -0.83 -8.06
CA PHE A 80 -2.16 -1.41 -7.75
C PHE A 80 -1.73 -1.12 -6.31
N PHE A 81 -2.02 0.10 -5.82
CA PHE A 81 -1.79 0.44 -4.42
C PHE A 81 -2.61 -0.46 -3.49
N ALA A 82 -3.89 -0.71 -3.82
CA ALA A 82 -4.76 -1.60 -3.07
C ALA A 82 -4.23 -3.05 -3.05
N LEU A 83 -3.71 -3.58 -4.16
CA LEU A 83 -3.12 -4.93 -4.21
C LEU A 83 -1.90 -5.06 -3.29
N GLY A 84 -0.98 -4.08 -3.33
CA GLY A 84 0.17 -4.06 -2.43
C GLY A 84 -0.25 -3.91 -0.96
N GLY A 85 -1.17 -2.98 -0.69
CA GLY A 85 -1.74 -2.79 0.65
C GLY A 85 -2.44 -4.04 1.19
N TYR A 86 -3.14 -4.78 0.32
CA TYR A 86 -3.81 -6.03 0.69
C TYR A 86 -2.79 -7.10 1.07
N ALA A 87 -1.70 -7.26 0.31
CA ALA A 87 -0.63 -8.20 0.65
C ALA A 87 0.00 -7.90 2.03
N MET A 88 0.24 -6.62 2.34
CA MET A 88 0.71 -6.22 3.67
C MET A 88 -0.38 -6.43 4.74
N GLY A 89 -1.65 -6.16 4.42
CA GLY A 89 -2.77 -6.39 5.32
C GLY A 89 -2.91 -7.86 5.70
N MET A 90 -2.71 -8.78 4.76
CA MET A 90 -2.68 -10.22 5.03
C MET A 90 -1.55 -10.58 6.00
N HIS A 91 -0.36 -9.99 5.84
CA HIS A 91 0.75 -10.17 6.80
C HIS A 91 0.39 -9.66 8.19
N LEU A 92 -0.11 -8.44 8.30
CA LEU A 92 -0.50 -7.85 9.58
C LEU A 92 -1.60 -8.67 10.28
N MET A 93 -2.56 -9.22 9.53
CA MET A 93 -3.59 -10.11 10.08
C MET A 93 -3.01 -11.43 10.60
N ARG A 94 -1.97 -11.97 9.94
CA ARG A 94 -1.24 -13.16 10.43
C ARG A 94 -0.41 -12.86 11.68
N GLN A 95 0.07 -11.63 11.85
CA GLN A 95 0.83 -11.22 13.03
C GLN A 95 -0.01 -11.05 14.30
N ILE A 96 -1.33 -10.87 14.18
CA ILE A 96 -2.23 -10.81 15.34
C ILE A 96 -2.17 -12.15 16.10
N GLY A 97 -2.43 -13.26 15.40
CA GLY A 97 -2.31 -14.62 15.96
C GLY A 97 -3.15 -14.83 17.23
N ASP A 98 -2.51 -15.34 18.27
CA ASP A 98 -3.10 -15.62 19.60
C ASP A 98 -3.57 -14.36 20.35
N ARG A 99 -3.14 -13.17 19.92
CA ARG A 99 -3.62 -11.88 20.46
C ARG A 99 -5.00 -11.48 19.91
N GLY A 100 -5.54 -12.27 18.97
CA GLY A 100 -6.88 -12.10 18.42
C GLY A 100 -7.97 -12.48 19.42
N VAL A 101 -9.21 -12.08 19.12
CA VAL A 101 -10.40 -12.36 19.95
C VAL A 101 -10.62 -13.86 20.12
N TYR A 102 -10.33 -14.66 19.09
CA TYR A 102 -10.51 -16.11 19.12
C TYR A 102 -9.27 -16.87 19.57
N GLY A 103 -8.13 -16.19 19.78
CA GLY A 103 -6.88 -16.79 20.26
C GLY A 103 -6.29 -17.88 19.34
N ASN A 104 -6.65 -17.90 18.05
CA ASN A 104 -6.17 -18.93 17.13
C ASN A 104 -4.76 -18.56 16.59
N PRO A 105 -3.74 -19.41 16.81
CA PRO A 105 -2.37 -19.09 16.39
C PRO A 105 -2.15 -19.19 14.86
N LEU A 106 -3.08 -19.81 14.12
CA LEU A 106 -2.95 -20.08 12.69
C LEU A 106 -3.94 -19.29 11.83
N LEU A 107 -5.20 -19.19 12.26
CA LEU A 107 -6.26 -18.54 11.49
C LEU A 107 -6.47 -17.10 11.96
N PRO A 108 -6.47 -16.11 11.07
CA PRO A 108 -6.93 -14.76 11.39
C PRO A 108 -8.38 -14.77 11.94
N ASP A 109 -8.68 -13.84 12.84
CA ASP A 109 -9.99 -13.79 13.54
C ASP A 109 -11.20 -13.80 12.60
N PHE A 110 -11.13 -13.11 11.44
CA PHE A 110 -12.24 -13.08 10.50
C PHE A 110 -12.50 -14.45 9.84
N MET A 111 -11.46 -15.28 9.64
CA MET A 111 -11.62 -16.64 9.11
C MET A 111 -12.26 -17.56 10.14
N VAL A 112 -11.87 -17.40 11.42
CA VAL A 112 -12.51 -18.12 12.52
C VAL A 112 -13.97 -17.71 12.66
N PHE A 113 -14.27 -16.41 12.57
CA PHE A 113 -15.64 -15.90 12.57
C PHE A 113 -16.49 -16.47 11.42
N LEU A 114 -15.89 -16.66 10.24
CA LEU A 114 -16.53 -17.27 9.07
C LEU A 114 -16.52 -18.82 9.11
N ASN A 115 -16.10 -19.43 10.22
CA ASN A 115 -16.05 -20.87 10.43
C ASN A 115 -15.13 -21.64 9.45
N TRP A 116 -14.00 -21.04 9.08
CA TRP A 116 -12.98 -21.71 8.27
C TRP A 116 -12.15 -22.64 9.16
N GLU A 117 -11.85 -23.84 8.66
CA GLU A 117 -11.07 -24.83 9.42
C GLU A 117 -9.57 -24.80 9.09
N THR A 118 -9.21 -24.34 7.89
CA THR A 118 -7.83 -24.38 7.39
C THR A 118 -7.42 -23.07 6.74
N LEU A 119 -6.13 -22.76 6.84
CA LEU A 119 -5.58 -21.55 6.23
C LEU A 119 -5.45 -21.76 4.71
N PRO A 120 -5.94 -20.82 3.88
CA PRO A 120 -5.93 -21.01 2.43
C PRO A 120 -4.51 -20.95 1.89
N TRP A 121 -4.24 -21.70 0.83
CA TRP A 121 -2.89 -21.84 0.27
C TRP A 121 -2.24 -20.50 -0.11
N PHE A 122 -3.02 -19.53 -0.60
CA PHE A 122 -2.53 -18.21 -1.00
C PHE A 122 -2.21 -17.28 0.19
N TRP A 123 -2.47 -17.70 1.43
CA TRP A 123 -2.02 -17.03 2.66
C TRP A 123 -0.68 -17.56 3.19
N TYR A 124 -0.18 -18.67 2.65
CA TYR A 124 1.08 -19.26 3.11
C TYR A 124 2.27 -18.36 2.79
N GLY A 125 3.22 -18.30 3.74
CA GLY A 125 4.40 -17.45 3.68
C GLY A 125 4.16 -16.02 4.15
N LEU A 126 2.91 -15.54 4.21
CA LEU A 126 2.60 -14.18 4.66
C LEU A 126 2.78 -13.96 6.17
N ASP A 127 3.11 -14.99 6.96
CA ASP A 127 3.66 -14.80 8.31
C ASP A 127 5.09 -14.26 8.31
N GLN A 128 5.85 -14.43 7.23
CA GLN A 128 7.23 -13.97 7.12
C GLN A 128 7.29 -12.55 6.54
N PHE A 129 7.88 -11.61 7.29
CA PHE A 129 7.92 -10.20 6.89
C PHE A 129 8.63 -9.96 5.55
N TRP A 130 9.76 -10.64 5.31
CA TRP A 130 10.52 -10.51 4.07
C TRP A 130 9.71 -11.00 2.86
N PHE A 131 8.95 -12.08 3.03
CA PHE A 131 8.09 -12.63 1.99
C PHE A 131 6.93 -11.69 1.70
N ALA A 132 6.31 -11.14 2.75
CA ALA A 132 5.27 -10.12 2.60
C ALA A 132 5.80 -8.89 1.85
N CYS A 133 6.98 -8.37 2.20
CA CYS A 133 7.61 -7.24 1.49
C CYS A 133 7.85 -7.56 0.00
N LEU A 134 8.29 -8.79 -0.30
CA LEU A 134 8.45 -9.22 -1.67
C LEU A 134 7.10 -9.27 -2.41
N MET A 135 6.05 -9.81 -1.79
CA MET A 135 4.71 -9.89 -2.39
C MET A 135 4.07 -8.51 -2.61
N VAL A 136 4.29 -7.57 -1.71
CA VAL A 136 3.85 -6.17 -1.84
C VAL A 136 4.40 -5.51 -3.10
N LEU A 137 5.58 -5.93 -3.56
CA LEU A 137 6.17 -5.45 -4.82
C LEU A 137 5.78 -6.33 -6.01
N LEU A 138 5.88 -7.65 -5.86
CA LEU A 138 5.69 -8.61 -6.95
C LEU A 138 4.23 -8.67 -7.42
N ILE A 139 3.25 -8.69 -6.52
CA ILE A 139 1.84 -8.82 -6.91
C ILE A 139 1.38 -7.62 -7.75
N PRO A 140 1.43 -6.37 -7.24
CA PRO A 140 1.04 -5.23 -8.05
C PRO A 140 1.99 -5.02 -9.25
N GLY A 141 3.29 -5.33 -9.10
CA GLY A 141 4.26 -5.21 -10.18
C GLY A 141 3.98 -6.17 -11.34
N LEU A 142 3.61 -7.41 -11.07
CA LEU A 142 3.25 -8.40 -12.09
C LEU A 142 1.97 -8.01 -12.81
N VAL A 143 0.93 -7.59 -12.07
CA VAL A 143 -0.33 -7.13 -12.66
C VAL A 143 -0.09 -5.87 -13.51
N ALA A 144 0.70 -4.92 -13.01
CA ALA A 144 1.08 -3.72 -13.75
C ALA A 144 1.91 -4.05 -14.99
N PHE A 145 2.80 -5.04 -14.92
CA PHE A 145 3.60 -5.49 -16.05
C PHE A 145 2.73 -6.12 -17.14
N ILE A 146 1.82 -7.04 -16.78
CA ILE A 146 0.90 -7.67 -17.74
C ILE A 146 0.02 -6.60 -18.41
N PHE A 147 -0.56 -5.72 -17.61
CA PHE A 147 -1.38 -4.61 -18.10
C PHE A 147 -0.59 -3.69 -19.04
N GLY A 148 0.58 -3.22 -18.58
CA GLY A 148 1.44 -2.32 -19.34
C GLY A 148 1.90 -2.95 -20.64
N TRP A 149 2.31 -4.22 -20.61
CA TRP A 149 2.70 -4.97 -21.81
C TRP A 149 1.58 -5.00 -22.84
N LEU A 150 0.36 -5.34 -22.44
CA LEU A 150 -0.80 -5.39 -23.34
C LEU A 150 -1.15 -3.99 -23.89
N ALA A 151 -1.18 -2.98 -23.02
CA ALA A 151 -1.52 -1.61 -23.38
C ALA A 151 -0.49 -1.00 -24.37
N PHE A 152 0.81 -1.14 -24.08
CA PHE A 152 1.87 -0.58 -24.91
C PHE A 152 2.10 -1.37 -26.20
N ARG A 153 1.97 -2.71 -26.17
CA ARG A 153 2.01 -3.53 -27.40
C ARG A 153 0.92 -3.11 -28.38
N SER A 154 -0.24 -2.70 -27.86
CA SER A 154 -1.39 -2.25 -28.63
C SER A 154 -1.30 -0.77 -29.02
N ARG A 155 -0.20 -0.08 -28.68
CA ARG A 155 0.06 1.36 -28.93
C ARG A 155 -1.09 2.26 -28.44
N VAL A 156 -1.72 1.91 -27.31
CA VAL A 156 -2.82 2.70 -26.74
C VAL A 156 -2.26 4.01 -26.18
N THR A 157 -2.89 5.13 -26.54
CA THR A 157 -2.47 6.47 -26.10
C THR A 157 -3.66 7.35 -25.71
N GLY A 158 -3.37 8.42 -24.96
CA GLY A 158 -4.33 9.45 -24.61
C GLY A 158 -5.55 8.92 -23.86
N VAL A 159 -6.74 9.36 -24.29
CA VAL A 159 -8.02 9.05 -23.63
C VAL A 159 -8.30 7.54 -23.54
N TYR A 160 -7.91 6.78 -24.56
CA TYR A 160 -8.12 5.33 -24.57
C TYR A 160 -7.36 4.64 -23.44
N PHE A 161 -6.15 5.11 -23.12
CA PHE A 161 -5.37 4.55 -22.01
C PHE A 161 -6.07 4.82 -20.66
N ALA A 162 -6.58 6.04 -20.49
CA ALA A 162 -7.35 6.41 -19.30
C ALA A 162 -8.60 5.52 -19.13
N ILE A 163 -9.39 5.32 -20.20
CA ILE A 163 -10.60 4.48 -20.19
C ILE A 163 -10.25 3.04 -19.80
N ILE A 164 -9.22 2.44 -20.39
CA ILE A 164 -8.83 1.06 -20.08
C ILE A 164 -8.34 0.95 -18.63
N SER A 165 -7.55 1.90 -18.13
CA SER A 165 -7.09 1.90 -16.73
C SER A 165 -8.26 2.01 -15.72
N GLN A 166 -9.30 2.77 -16.05
CA GLN A 166 -10.53 2.86 -15.27
C GLN A 166 -11.34 1.57 -15.34
N ALA A 167 -11.48 0.99 -16.54
CA ALA A 167 -12.17 -0.29 -16.72
C ALA A 167 -11.48 -1.43 -15.94
N LEU A 168 -10.14 -1.47 -15.92
CA LEU A 168 -9.38 -2.40 -15.10
C LEU A 168 -9.68 -2.21 -13.60
N THR A 169 -9.67 -0.96 -13.13
CA THR A 169 -9.96 -0.63 -11.72
C THR A 169 -11.37 -1.05 -11.33
N TYR A 170 -12.34 -0.79 -12.21
CA TYR A 170 -13.73 -1.21 -12.03
C TYR A 170 -13.87 -2.74 -12.03
N ALA A 171 -13.18 -3.45 -12.94
CA ALA A 171 -13.16 -4.90 -12.97
C ALA A 171 -12.57 -5.49 -11.67
N LEU A 172 -11.48 -4.91 -11.16
CA LEU A 172 -10.89 -5.32 -9.88
C LEU A 172 -11.84 -5.05 -8.70
N MET A 173 -12.50 -3.89 -8.67
CA MET A 173 -13.52 -3.59 -7.67
C MET A 173 -14.65 -4.64 -7.70
N LEU A 174 -15.17 -4.96 -8.88
CA LEU A 174 -16.20 -6.00 -9.04
C LEU A 174 -15.71 -7.37 -8.58
N ALA A 175 -14.46 -7.75 -8.91
CA ALA A 175 -13.89 -9.02 -8.51
C ALA A 175 -13.83 -9.16 -6.98
N PHE A 176 -13.45 -8.11 -6.26
CA PHE A 176 -13.41 -8.12 -4.79
C PHE A 176 -14.80 -8.08 -4.14
N PHE A 177 -15.77 -7.39 -4.74
CA PHE A 177 -17.08 -7.18 -4.12
C PHE A 177 -18.11 -8.25 -4.46
N ARG A 178 -18.07 -8.83 -5.66
CA ARG A 178 -19.09 -9.81 -6.07
C ARG A 178 -18.89 -11.15 -5.37
N ASN A 179 -17.66 -11.50 -5.00
CA ASN A 179 -17.32 -12.77 -4.35
C ASN A 179 -17.99 -13.99 -5.02
N GLU A 180 -18.16 -13.94 -6.36
CA GLU A 180 -18.78 -14.97 -7.20
C GLU A 180 -17.74 -15.98 -7.75
N MET A 181 -16.54 -16.04 -7.15
CA MET A 181 -15.44 -16.94 -7.55
C MET A 181 -15.32 -18.15 -6.62
#